data_AF-A0A257VSZ6-F1
#
_entry.id   AF-A0A257VSZ6-F1
#
_cell.length_a   1.000
_cell.length_b   1.000
_cell.length_c   1.000
_cell.angle_alpha   90.00
_cell.angle_beta   90.00
_cell.angle_gamma   90.00
#
_symmetry.space_group_name_H-M   'P 1'
#
loop_
_entity.id
_entity.type
_entity.pdbx_description
1 polymer ?
#
loop_
_entity_poly.entity_id
_entity_poly.type
_entity_poly.pdbx_seq_one_letter_code
_entity_poly.pdbx_strand_id
1 'polypeptide(L)' 'MDPDEAPGVGTPVRGGLSYRETHLAMEILADSGQLVSLDVVEVNPVLDVANRTADLAVEVVTSALGKKIL' A
#
# COMPACT_ATOMS: atom_id res chain seq x y z
N MET A 1 5.18 3.70 -2.39
CA MET A 1 5.57 2.47 -3.11
C MET A 1 6.28 2.88 -4.38
N ASP A 2 7.14 2.02 -4.93
CA ASP A 2 7.78 2.32 -6.22
C ASP A 2 6.71 2.46 -7.34
N PRO A 3 6.85 3.43 -8.27
CA PRO A 3 5.91 3.58 -9.38
C PRO A 3 5.77 2.35 -10.28
N ASP A 4 6.77 1.46 -10.31
CA ASP A 4 6.68 0.19 -11.02
C ASP A 4 5.65 -0.76 -10.38
N GLU A 5 5.36 -0.59 -9.08
CA GLU A 5 4.30 -1.29 -8.36
C GLU A 5 2.98 -0.48 -8.37
N ALA A 6 3.06 0.81 -8.02
CA ALA A 6 1.92 1.71 -7.84
C ALA A 6 1.99 2.91 -8.80
N PRO A 7 1.64 2.73 -10.09
CA PRO A 7 1.78 3.79 -11.11
C PRO A 7 0.78 4.96 -10.94
N GLY A 8 -0.38 4.69 -10.34
CA GLY A 8 -1.50 5.62 -10.18
C GLY A 8 -1.33 6.57 -9.02
N VAL A 9 -0.30 7.42 -9.06
CA VAL A 9 -0.02 8.43 -8.03
C VAL A 9 0.20 9.82 -8.64
N GLY A 10 -0.14 10.88 -7.91
CA GLY A 10 -0.04 12.26 -8.41
C GLY A 10 1.38 12.73 -8.71
N THR A 11 2.40 12.22 -7.99
CA THR A 11 3.81 12.60 -8.17
C THR A 11 4.71 11.37 -8.01
N PRO A 12 4.95 10.58 -9.08
CA PRO A 12 5.73 9.36 -8.99
C PRO A 12 7.22 9.65 -8.77
N VAL A 13 7.83 8.97 -7.81
CA VAL A 13 9.26 9.06 -7.50
C VAL A 13 9.87 7.65 -7.46
N ARG A 14 10.93 7.42 -8.24
CA ARG A 14 11.62 6.11 -8.33
C ARG A 14 12.39 5.78 -7.05
N GLY A 15 12.59 4.49 -6.81
CA GLY A 15 13.32 3.97 -5.63
C GLY A 15 12.44 3.87 -4.40
N GLY A 16 11.13 3.64 -4.60
CA GLY A 16 10.18 3.46 -3.52
C GLY A 16 10.18 2.03 -2.95
N LEU A 17 9.39 1.81 -1.91
CA LEU A 17 9.18 0.46 -1.36
C LEU A 17 8.49 -0.44 -2.39
N SER A 18 8.95 -1.69 -2.47
CA SER A 18 8.24 -2.76 -3.18
C SER A 18 6.91 -3.10 -2.49
N TYR A 19 6.07 -3.87 -3.18
CA TYR A 19 4.84 -4.42 -2.58
C TYR A 19 5.13 -5.22 -1.31
N ARG A 20 6.11 -6.12 -1.37
CA ARG A 20 6.44 -7.03 -0.27
C ARG A 20 6.96 -6.31 0.97
N GLU A 21 7.78 -5.28 0.80
CA GLU A 21 8.27 -4.46 1.91
C GLU A 21 7.13 -3.69 2.57
N THR A 22 6.21 -3.14 1.77
CA THR A 22 5.05 -2.42 2.28
C THR A 22 4.10 -3.35 3.02
N HIS A 23 3.83 -4.55 2.48
CA HIS A 23 3.01 -5.57 3.10
C HIS A 23 3.58 -6.00 4.47
N LEU A 24 4.88 -6.34 4.52
CA LEU A 24 5.57 -6.72 5.75
C LEU A 24 5.53 -5.60 6.80
N ALA A 25 5.74 -4.34 6.39
CA ALA A 25 5.65 -3.20 7.30
C ALA A 25 4.25 -3.09 7.92
N MET A 26 3.19 -3.33 7.15
CA MET A 26 1.82 -3.31 7.66
C MET A 26 1.53 -4.48 8.60
N GLU A 27 2.04 -5.68 8.32
CA GLU A 27 1.91 -6.83 9.23
C GLU A 27 2.60 -6.55 10.58
N ILE A 28 3.79 -5.95 10.57
CA ILE A 28 4.50 -5.55 11.80
C ILE A 28 3.68 -4.52 12.59
N LEU A 29 3.09 -3.53 11.91
CA LEU A 29 2.23 -2.54 12.55
C LEU A 29 0.96 -3.19 13.14
N ALA A 30 0.34 -4.11 12.41
CA ALA A 30 -0.83 -4.85 12.89
C ALA A 30 -0.50 -5.69 14.14
N ASP A 31 0.60 -6.43 14.10
CA ASP A 31 1.07 -7.29 15.21
C ASP A 31 1.45 -6.49 16.47
N SER A 32 1.83 -5.21 16.31
CA SER A 32 2.10 -4.33 17.46
C SER A 32 0.85 -4.07 18.32
N GLY A 33 -0.35 -4.15 17.74
CA GLY A 33 -1.60 -3.76 18.40
C GLY A 33 -1.71 -2.26 18.73
N GLN A 34 -0.81 -1.41 18.20
CA GLN A 34 -0.75 0.01 18.49
C GLN A 34 -1.36 0.90 17.39
N LEU A 35 -1.77 0.33 16.27
CA LEU A 35 -2.39 1.08 15.17
C LEU A 35 -3.81 1.51 15.56
N VAL A 36 -4.03 2.81 15.71
CA VAL A 36 -5.34 3.38 16.12
C VAL A 36 -6.13 3.93 14.93
N SER A 37 -5.44 4.42 13.91
CA SER A 37 -6.03 5.03 12.71
C SER A 37 -5.10 4.86 11.51
N LEU A 38 -5.66 4.85 10.30
CA LEU A 38 -4.93 4.75 9.04
C LEU A 38 -5.61 5.61 7.98
N ASP A 39 -4.83 6.42 7.27
CA ASP A 39 -5.28 7.17 6.09
C ASP A 39 -4.60 6.63 4.83
N VAL A 40 -5.38 6.48 3.77
CA VAL A 40 -4.90 6.08 2.43
C VAL A 40 -5.10 7.25 1.49
N VAL A 41 -3.99 7.77 0.95
CA VAL A 41 -3.96 9.00 0.16
C VAL A 41 -3.20 8.80 -1.14
N GLU A 42 -3.26 9.80 -2.01
CA GLU A 42 -2.46 9.90 -3.25
C GLU A 42 -2.75 8.84 -4.33
N VAL A 43 -3.84 8.07 -4.21
CA VAL A 43 -4.34 7.25 -5.32
C VAL A 43 -4.94 8.16 -6.39
N ASN A 44 -4.45 8.04 -7.62
CA ASN A 44 -4.90 8.79 -8.78
C ASN A 44 -5.35 7.84 -9.91
N PRO A 45 -6.67 7.59 -10.06
CA PRO A 45 -7.22 6.69 -11.08
C PRO A 45 -6.88 7.08 -12.53
N VAL A 46 -6.64 8.36 -12.80
CA VAL A 46 -6.31 8.85 -14.16
C VAL A 46 -4.94 8.36 -14.61
N LEU A 47 -4.01 8.20 -13.68
CA LEU A 47 -2.65 7.74 -13.95
C LEU A 47 -2.46 6.24 -13.69
N ASP A 48 -3.49 5.59 -13.13
CA ASP A 48 -3.40 4.19 -12.75
C ASP A 48 -3.58 3.25 -13.95
N VAL A 49 -3.02 2.04 -13.83
CA VAL A 49 -3.13 1.01 -14.86
C VAL A 49 -4.03 -0.09 -14.35
N ALA A 50 -5.23 -0.19 -14.91
CA ALA A 50 -6.21 -1.21 -14.55
C ALA A 50 -6.48 -1.28 -13.03
N ASN A 51 -6.56 -0.12 -12.36
CA ASN A 51 -6.80 0.01 -10.93
C ASN A 51 -5.72 -0.62 -10.02
N ARG A 52 -4.55 -0.97 -10.56
CA ARG A 52 -3.49 -1.68 -9.84
C ARG A 52 -3.08 -0.96 -8.55
N THR A 53 -2.96 0.37 -8.57
CA THR A 53 -2.57 1.14 -7.39
C THR A 53 -3.64 1.15 -6.32
N ALA A 54 -4.91 1.27 -6.73
CA ALA A 54 -6.03 1.17 -5.81
C ALA A 54 -6.17 -0.24 -5.22
N ASP A 55 -5.96 -1.29 -6.02
CA ASP A 55 -5.98 -2.67 -5.55
C ASP A 55 -4.85 -2.93 -4.55
N LEU A 56 -3.63 -2.44 -4.83
CA LEU A 56 -2.51 -2.49 -3.89
C LEU A 56 -2.82 -1.72 -2.60
N ALA A 57 -3.48 -0.56 -2.68
CA ALA A 57 -3.87 0.19 -1.50
C ALA A 57 -4.84 -0.60 -0.62
N VAL A 58 -5.80 -1.32 -1.22
CA VAL A 58 -6.70 -2.23 -0.48
C VAL A 58 -5.91 -3.34 0.19
N GLU A 59 -4.96 -3.97 -0.51
CA GLU A 59 -4.12 -5.03 0.07
C GLU A 59 -3.31 -4.53 1.28
N VAL A 60 -2.68 -3.37 1.16
CA VAL A 60 -1.93 -2.72 2.25
C VAL A 60 -2.83 -2.45 3.46
N VAL A 61 -4.03 -1.89 3.25
CA VAL A 61 -5.01 -1.67 4.32
C VAL A 61 -5.40 -2.98 4.99
N THR A 62 -5.72 -4.03 4.21
CA THR A 62 -6.12 -5.31 4.80
C THR A 62 -5.02 -5.92 5.66
N SER A 63 -3.76 -5.75 5.25
CA SER A 63 -2.58 -6.21 6.01
C SER A 63 -2.45 -5.44 7.32
N ALA A 64 -2.64 -4.12 7.29
CA ALA A 64 -2.61 -3.26 8.48
C ALA A 64 -3.75 -3.57 9.46
N LEU A 65 -4.86 -4.14 8.96
CA LEU A 65 -6.00 -4.60 9.75
C LEU A 65 -5.90 -6.08 10.16
N GLY A 66 -4.74 -6.71 9.98
CA GLY A 66 -4.44 -8.05 10.50
C GLY A 66 -4.68 -9.21 9.54
N LYS A 67 -4.91 -8.95 8.25
CA LYS A 67 -4.86 -10.02 7.23
C LYS A 67 -3.44 -10.58 7.17
N LYS A 68 -3.31 -11.89 7.35
CA LYS A 68 -2.05 -12.63 7.20
C LYS A 68 -2.10 -13.49 5.95
N ILE A 69 -0.93 -13.86 5.44
CA ILE A 69 -0.79 -14.79 4.31
C ILE A 69 -1.14 -16.24 4.73
N LEU A 70 -0.89 -16.60 6.00
CA LEU A 70 -1.08 -17.94 6.58
C LEU A 70 -2.06 -17.93 7.75
#